data_AF-A0A6I5VMB9-F1
#
_entry.id   AF-A0A6I5VMB9-F1
#
_cell.length_a   1.000
_cell.length_b   1.000
_cell.length_c   1.000
_cell.angle_alpha   90.00
_cell.angle_beta   90.00
_cell.angle_gamma   90.00
#
_symmetry.space_group_name_H-M   'P 1'
#
loop_
_entity.id
_entity.type
_entity.pdbx_description
1 polymer ?
#
loop_
_entity_poly.entity_id
_entity_poly.type
_entity_poly.pdbx_seq_one_letter_code
_entity_poly.pdbx_strand_id
1 'polypeptide(L)'
;MSLRAIARELNLVSSAIYRYFASRDELITALIIDAYNDLADVLDAAAERDRRTPVRRWRETCLALRSWASEQPHRFGLIFGTSIPGYHAPQTTVAPAARVYRALSIISLDSEPAGDLTIGRELRGQLTTAATGLELDVDEPTMLAAISAFSRIIGVITLELGGHFVGTFEPADHLYAALVEREAKLLGIAGHER
;
A
#
# COMPACT_ATOMS: atom_id res chain seq x y z
N MET A 1 -15.40 -14.20 0.46
CA MET A 1 -15.97 -13.81 1.78
C MET A 1 -17.47 -13.54 1.64
N SER A 2 -18.31 -14.12 2.51
CA SER A 2 -19.74 -13.80 2.57
C SER A 2 -20.03 -12.75 3.64
N LEU A 3 -21.13 -11.98 3.52
CA LEU A 3 -21.52 -11.00 4.55
C LEU A 3 -21.68 -11.61 5.94
N ARG A 4 -22.07 -12.89 6.00
CA ARG A 4 -22.19 -13.67 7.24
C ARG A 4 -20.83 -13.95 7.89
N ALA A 5 -19.77 -14.10 7.09
CA ALA A 5 -18.41 -14.28 7.61
C ALA A 5 -17.93 -12.98 8.27
N ILE A 6 -18.10 -11.85 7.57
CA ILE A 6 -17.76 -10.50 8.07
C ILE A 6 -18.56 -10.17 9.35
N ALA A 7 -19.87 -10.46 9.36
CA ALA A 7 -20.72 -10.22 10.52
C ALA A 7 -20.28 -11.01 11.77
N ARG A 8 -19.83 -12.26 11.58
CA ARG A 8 -19.30 -13.10 12.67
C ARG A 8 -17.96 -12.61 13.18
N GLU A 9 -17.06 -12.19 12.31
CA GLU A 9 -15.76 -11.62 12.70
C GLU A 9 -15.91 -10.31 13.49
N LEU A 10 -16.92 -9.50 13.15
CA LEU A 10 -17.21 -8.25 13.86
C LEU A 10 -18.09 -8.44 15.11
N ASN A 11 -18.43 -9.67 15.51
CA ASN A 11 -19.37 -9.97 16.61
C ASN A 11 -20.74 -9.23 16.46
N LEU A 12 -21.16 -8.94 15.23
CA LEU A 12 -22.41 -8.26 14.94
C LEU A 12 -23.50 -9.28 14.56
N VAL A 13 -24.69 -9.13 15.13
CA VAL A 13 -25.88 -9.85 14.66
C VAL A 13 -26.17 -9.37 13.23
N SER A 14 -26.28 -10.29 12.27
CA SER A 14 -26.42 -9.97 10.83
C SER A 14 -27.59 -9.02 10.50
N SER A 15 -28.60 -8.90 11.37
CA SER A 15 -29.71 -7.95 11.26
C SER A 15 -29.38 -6.52 11.74
N ALA A 16 -28.35 -6.35 12.57
CA ALA A 16 -27.90 -5.04 13.04
C ALA A 16 -27.11 -4.29 11.96
N ILE A 17 -26.39 -5.01 11.09
CA ILE A 17 -25.59 -4.44 10.00
C ILE A 17 -26.48 -3.71 8.99
N TYR A 18 -27.63 -4.28 8.63
CA TYR A 18 -28.58 -3.63 7.71
C TYR A 18 -29.30 -2.41 8.29
N ARG A 19 -29.19 -2.15 9.60
CA ARG A 19 -29.64 -0.87 10.18
C ARG A 19 -28.68 0.28 9.90
N TYR A 20 -27.41 -0.03 9.66
CA TYR A 20 -26.36 0.96 9.42
C TYR A 20 -25.97 1.06 7.95
N PHE A 21 -26.19 0.01 7.17
CA PHE A 21 -25.84 -0.04 5.75
C PHE A 21 -27.05 -0.49 4.93
N ALA A 22 -27.43 0.30 3.93
CA ALA A 22 -28.55 0.02 3.03
C ALA A 22 -28.25 -1.15 2.08
N SER A 23 -26.97 -1.51 1.88
CA SER A 23 -26.58 -2.64 1.04
C SER A 23 -25.29 -3.32 1.47
N ARG A 24 -25.05 -4.50 0.88
CA ARG A 24 -23.77 -5.21 0.95
C ARG A 24 -22.60 -4.35 0.46
N ASP A 25 -22.80 -3.68 -0.67
CA ASP A 25 -21.74 -2.93 -1.32
C ASP A 25 -21.39 -1.67 -0.53
N GLU A 26 -22.38 -1.09 0.15
CA GLU A 26 -22.15 0.01 1.10
C GLU A 26 -21.31 -0.43 2.29
N LEU A 27 -21.61 -1.59 2.89
CA LEU A 27 -20.78 -2.16 3.96
C LEU A 27 -19.35 -2.42 3.49
N ILE A 28 -19.18 -3.07 2.32
CA ILE A 28 -17.86 -3.37 1.77
C ILE A 28 -17.08 -2.07 1.51
N THR A 29 -17.74 -1.06 0.95
CA THR A 29 -17.14 0.26 0.72
C THR A 29 -16.68 0.90 2.03
N ALA A 30 -17.51 0.88 3.07
CA ALA A 30 -17.15 1.41 4.38
C ALA A 30 -15.93 0.68 4.97
N LEU A 31 -15.87 -0.64 4.87
CA LEU A 31 -14.73 -1.44 5.34
C LEU A 31 -13.45 -1.18 4.53
N ILE A 32 -13.55 -0.96 3.22
CA ILE A 32 -12.40 -0.58 2.38
C ILE A 32 -11.86 0.80 2.77
N ILE A 33 -12.76 1.78 2.95
CA ILE A 33 -12.38 3.13 3.37
C ILE A 33 -11.71 3.10 4.75
N ASP A 34 -12.29 2.37 5.69
CA ASP A 34 -11.74 2.18 7.03
C ASP A 34 -10.34 1.53 7.00
N ALA A 35 -10.18 0.45 6.21
CA ALA A 35 -8.89 -0.22 6.04
C ALA A 35 -7.81 0.69 5.44
N TYR A 36 -8.15 1.48 4.41
CA TYR A 36 -7.22 2.43 3.83
C TYR A 36 -6.84 3.56 4.80
N ASN A 37 -7.81 4.11 5.54
CA ASN A 37 -7.54 5.19 6.49
C ASN A 37 -6.63 4.73 7.63
N ASP A 38 -6.93 3.58 8.23
CA ASP A 38 -6.14 3.03 9.33
C ASP A 38 -4.71 2.66 8.87
N LEU A 39 -4.58 2.04 7.68
CA LEU A 39 -3.25 1.81 7.12
C LEU A 39 -2.51 3.13 6.89
N ALA A 40 -3.17 4.13 6.30
CA ALA A 40 -2.54 5.43 6.07
C ALA A 40 -2.10 6.11 7.38
N ASP A 41 -2.90 6.05 8.44
CA ASP A 41 -2.53 6.56 9.77
C ASP A 41 -1.25 5.88 10.30
N VAL A 42 -1.15 4.56 10.13
CA VAL A 42 0.04 3.78 10.51
C VAL A 42 1.27 4.18 9.71
N LEU A 43 1.14 4.36 8.39
CA LEU A 43 2.25 4.75 7.51
C LEU A 43 2.72 6.18 7.78
N ASP A 44 1.79 7.12 7.98
CA ASP A 44 2.08 8.51 8.31
C ASP A 44 2.83 8.58 9.65
N ALA A 45 2.35 7.87 10.68
CA ALA A 45 3.02 7.81 11.97
C ALA A 45 4.43 7.21 11.86
N ALA A 46 4.63 6.17 11.05
CA ALA A 46 5.93 5.57 10.83
C ALA A 46 6.90 6.53 10.11
N ALA A 47 6.41 7.26 9.11
CA ALA A 47 7.19 8.23 8.36
C ALA A 47 7.67 9.42 9.24
N GLU A 48 6.93 9.75 10.29
CA GLU A 48 7.28 10.81 11.24
C GLU A 48 8.29 10.38 12.31
N ARG A 49 8.42 9.09 12.61
CA ARG A 49 9.31 8.57 13.68
C ARG A 49 10.80 8.81 13.45
N ASP A 50 11.28 8.63 12.22
CA ASP A 50 12.70 8.87 11.89
C ASP A 50 12.84 9.73 10.62
N ARG A 51 12.94 11.05 10.82
CA ARG A 51 13.05 12.04 9.74
C ARG A 51 14.50 12.35 9.34
N ARG A 52 15.49 11.64 9.89
CA ARG A 52 16.92 11.97 9.67
C ARG A 52 17.36 11.79 8.22
N THR A 53 16.89 10.73 7.56
CA THR A 53 17.26 10.41 6.18
C THR A 53 16.06 9.77 5.44
N PRO A 54 15.91 9.99 4.12
CA PRO A 54 14.90 9.32 3.30
C PRO A 54 14.92 7.78 3.42
N VAL A 55 16.10 7.17 3.44
CA VAL A 55 16.23 5.70 3.54
C VAL A 55 15.72 5.13 4.86
N ARG A 56 15.95 5.82 5.99
CA ARG A 56 15.40 5.43 7.30
C ARG A 56 13.87 5.53 7.30
N ARG A 57 13.34 6.63 6.77
CA ARG A 57 11.88 6.82 6.64
C ARG A 57 11.26 5.69 5.81
N TRP A 58 11.86 5.35 4.67
CA TRP A 58 11.43 4.23 3.83
C TRP A 58 11.40 2.90 4.58
N ARG A 59 12.49 2.56 5.28
CA ARG A 59 12.57 1.33 6.09
C ARG A 59 11.46 1.26 7.12
N GLU A 60 11.26 2.32 7.90
CA GLU A 60 10.22 2.38 8.94
C GLU A 60 8.82 2.27 8.36
N THR A 61 8.52 2.97 7.26
CA THR A 61 7.22 2.89 6.60
C THR A 61 6.96 1.50 6.02
N CYS A 62 7.95 0.83 5.41
CA CYS A 62 7.83 -0.54 4.94
C CYS A 62 7.61 -1.52 6.10
N LEU A 63 8.37 -1.40 7.19
CA LEU A 63 8.19 -2.23 8.39
C LEU A 63 6.78 -2.07 8.97
N ALA A 64 6.28 -0.84 9.07
CA ALA A 64 4.94 -0.55 9.54
C ALA A 64 3.86 -1.17 8.63
N LEU A 65 4.03 -1.08 7.31
CA LEU A 65 3.14 -1.72 6.33
C LEU A 65 3.09 -3.25 6.51
N ARG A 66 4.25 -3.91 6.64
CA ARG A 66 4.32 -5.37 6.86
C ARG A 66 3.71 -5.78 8.20
N SER A 67 3.97 -5.02 9.28
CA SER A 67 3.38 -5.27 10.60
C SER A 67 1.86 -5.17 10.54
N TRP A 68 1.34 -4.08 9.99
CA TRP A 68 -0.10 -3.88 9.83
C TRP A 68 -0.75 -4.99 9.01
N ALA A 69 -0.14 -5.39 7.89
CA ALA A 69 -0.66 -6.45 7.05
C ALA A 69 -0.70 -7.81 7.75
N SER A 70 0.30 -8.11 8.59
CA SER A 70 0.39 -9.36 9.35
C SER A 70 -0.55 -9.40 10.55
N GLU A 71 -0.79 -8.24 11.19
CA GLU A 71 -1.75 -8.09 12.28
C GLU A 71 -3.21 -8.06 11.79
N GLN A 72 -3.44 -7.59 10.55
CA GLN A 72 -4.75 -7.38 9.96
C GLN A 72 -4.90 -8.05 8.58
N PRO A 73 -4.64 -9.37 8.45
CA PRO A 73 -4.56 -10.04 7.14
C PRO A 73 -5.89 -9.99 6.36
N HIS A 74 -7.04 -9.97 7.05
CA HIS A 74 -8.35 -9.84 6.41
C HIS A 74 -8.59 -8.45 5.82
N ARG A 75 -8.11 -7.38 6.50
CA ARG A 75 -8.21 -6.00 6.00
C ARG A 75 -7.22 -5.77 4.86
N PHE A 76 -6.01 -6.31 4.97
CA PHE A 76 -5.06 -6.33 3.85
C PHE A 76 -5.63 -7.04 2.62
N GLY A 77 -6.20 -8.24 2.79
CA GLY A 77 -6.84 -8.98 1.71
C GLY A 77 -8.06 -8.27 1.12
N LEU A 78 -8.75 -7.43 1.89
CA LEU A 78 -9.87 -6.62 1.41
C LEU A 78 -9.42 -5.53 0.42
N ILE A 79 -8.25 -4.92 0.64
CA ILE A 79 -7.74 -3.80 -0.17
C ILE A 79 -6.76 -4.22 -1.28
N PHE A 80 -5.98 -5.29 -1.09
CA PHE A 80 -4.95 -5.74 -2.04
C PHE A 80 -5.12 -7.19 -2.52
N GLY A 81 -6.11 -7.91 -1.99
CA GLY A 81 -6.37 -9.31 -2.35
C GLY A 81 -7.23 -9.48 -3.59
N THR A 82 -7.86 -10.65 -3.69
CA THR A 82 -8.72 -10.99 -4.83
C THR A 82 -9.96 -10.10 -4.89
N SER A 83 -10.28 -9.59 -6.08
CA SER A 83 -11.49 -8.80 -6.32
C SER A 83 -12.74 -9.49 -5.81
N ILE A 84 -13.65 -8.73 -5.22
CA ILE A 84 -14.91 -9.24 -4.69
C ILE A 84 -15.92 -9.39 -5.85
N PRO A 85 -16.43 -10.61 -6.14
CA PRO A 85 -17.39 -10.81 -7.21
C PRO A 85 -18.64 -9.92 -7.06
N GLY A 86 -19.00 -9.25 -8.16
CA GLY A 86 -20.17 -8.37 -8.24
C GLY A 86 -20.06 -7.05 -7.48
N TYR A 87 -18.93 -6.75 -6.84
CA TYR A 87 -18.69 -5.47 -6.17
C TYR A 87 -17.81 -4.58 -7.06
N HIS A 88 -18.20 -3.31 -7.17
CA HIS A 88 -17.39 -2.27 -7.82
C HIS A 88 -17.16 -1.15 -6.81
N ALA A 89 -15.89 -0.89 -6.51
CA ALA A 89 -15.52 0.17 -5.59
C ALA A 89 -15.95 1.55 -6.16
N PRO A 90 -16.74 2.34 -5.41
CA PRO A 90 -17.13 3.68 -5.85
C PRO A 90 -15.94 4.65 -5.76
N GLN A 91 -16.06 5.79 -6.44
CA GLN A 91 -15.04 6.85 -6.46
C GLN A 91 -14.64 7.35 -5.06
N THR A 92 -15.51 7.21 -4.07
CA THR A 92 -15.21 7.59 -2.67
C THR A 92 -14.07 6.77 -2.05
N THR A 93 -13.71 5.63 -2.63
CA THR A 93 -12.56 4.82 -2.19
C THR A 93 -11.21 5.35 -2.69
N VAL A 94 -11.20 6.23 -3.70
CA VAL A 94 -9.97 6.70 -4.36
C VAL A 94 -9.13 7.56 -3.43
N ALA A 95 -9.72 8.51 -2.70
CA ALA A 95 -8.96 9.40 -1.82
C ALA A 95 -8.28 8.66 -0.65
N PRO A 96 -8.96 7.72 0.07
CA PRO A 96 -8.29 6.87 1.06
C PRO A 96 -7.15 6.03 0.47
N ALA A 97 -7.35 5.42 -0.70
CA ALA A 97 -6.31 4.64 -1.37
C ALA A 97 -5.10 5.51 -1.77
N ALA A 98 -5.36 6.72 -2.28
CA ALA A 98 -4.34 7.71 -2.63
C ALA A 98 -3.47 8.09 -1.43
N ARG A 99 -4.04 8.22 -0.23
CA ARG A 99 -3.30 8.53 1.00
C ARG A 99 -2.24 7.47 1.32
N VAL A 100 -2.59 6.19 1.23
CA VAL A 100 -1.65 5.07 1.43
C VAL A 100 -0.51 5.12 0.42
N TYR A 101 -0.84 5.32 -0.86
CA TYR A 101 0.18 5.41 -1.90
C TYR A 101 1.12 6.61 -1.69
N ARG A 102 0.54 7.78 -1.40
CA ARG A 102 1.27 9.04 -1.14
C ARG A 102 2.25 8.91 0.01
N ALA A 103 1.88 8.22 1.09
CA ALA A 103 2.73 8.02 2.27
C ALA A 103 4.07 7.34 1.93
N LEU A 104 4.09 6.45 0.94
CA LEU A 104 5.32 5.81 0.45
C LEU A 104 6.04 6.66 -0.61
N SER A 105 5.31 7.27 -1.54
CA SER A 105 5.90 8.04 -2.64
C SER A 105 6.58 9.34 -2.20
N ILE A 106 6.04 10.01 -1.18
CA ILE A 106 6.61 11.29 -0.68
C ILE A 106 8.05 11.15 -0.17
N ILE A 107 8.50 9.93 0.10
CA ILE A 107 9.85 9.65 0.61
C ILE A 107 10.91 9.85 -0.50
N SER A 108 10.51 9.76 -1.77
CA SER A 108 11.43 9.78 -2.92
C SER A 108 11.36 11.06 -3.76
N LEU A 109 10.64 12.10 -3.32
CA LEU A 109 10.40 13.31 -4.14
C LEU A 109 11.69 14.00 -4.62
N ASP A 110 12.70 14.04 -3.75
CA ASP A 110 13.97 14.74 -4.04
C ASP A 110 15.07 13.80 -4.54
N SER A 111 14.71 12.59 -4.99
CA SER A 111 15.68 11.55 -5.36
C SER A 111 15.66 11.26 -6.86
N GLU A 112 16.85 11.01 -7.41
CA GLU A 112 16.99 10.55 -8.78
C GLU A 112 16.92 9.00 -8.80
N PRO A 113 15.87 8.40 -9.39
CA PRO A 113 15.76 6.95 -9.44
C PRO A 113 16.89 6.35 -10.28
N ALA A 114 17.35 5.17 -9.89
CA ALA A 114 18.41 4.47 -10.58
C ALA A 114 17.89 3.77 -11.84
N GLY A 115 18.58 4.01 -12.96
CA GLY A 115 18.32 3.35 -14.24
C GLY A 115 17.67 4.27 -15.26
N ASP A 116 17.99 4.04 -16.52
CA ASP A 116 17.38 4.75 -17.65
C ASP A 116 16.27 3.86 -18.23
N LEU A 117 15.03 4.33 -18.17
CA LEU A 117 13.88 3.67 -18.77
C LEU A 117 13.25 4.62 -19.78
N THR A 118 13.15 4.15 -21.03
CA THR A 118 12.42 4.88 -22.06
C THR A 118 10.92 4.82 -21.76
N ILE A 119 10.34 5.93 -21.33
CA ILE A 119 8.90 6.06 -21.05
C ILE A 119 8.17 6.45 -22.34
N GLY A 120 7.29 5.55 -22.81
CA GLY A 120 6.40 5.79 -23.95
C GLY A 120 5.41 6.93 -23.69
N ARG A 121 4.86 7.52 -24.76
CA ARG A 121 4.00 8.71 -24.69
C ARG A 121 2.75 8.49 -23.84
N GLU A 122 2.08 7.38 -24.02
CA GLU A 122 0.84 7.03 -23.30
C GLU A 122 1.12 6.86 -21.80
N LEU A 123 2.18 6.13 -21.45
CA LEU A 123 2.57 5.93 -20.06
C LEU A 123 2.99 7.25 -19.39
N ARG A 124 3.68 8.14 -20.12
CA ARG A 124 4.01 9.48 -19.61
C ARG A 124 2.74 10.22 -19.16
N GLY A 125 1.70 10.25 -20.00
CA GLY A 125 0.41 10.87 -19.64
C GLY A 125 -0.26 10.24 -18.42
N GLN A 126 -0.18 8.91 -18.29
CA GLN A 126 -0.70 8.19 -17.11
C GLN A 126 0.07 8.55 -15.83
N LEU A 127 1.41 8.63 -15.91
CA LEU A 127 2.25 9.00 -14.78
C LEU A 127 1.99 10.44 -14.34
N THR A 128 1.84 11.39 -15.28
CA THR A 128 1.45 12.78 -14.98
C THR A 128 0.08 12.85 -14.30
N THR A 129 -0.90 12.09 -14.80
CA THR A 129 -2.25 12.02 -14.20
C THR A 129 -2.20 11.44 -12.79
N ALA A 130 -1.41 10.39 -12.58
CA ALA A 130 -1.25 9.75 -11.28
C ALA A 130 -0.56 10.70 -10.28
N ALA A 131 0.55 11.36 -10.67
CA ALA A 131 1.22 12.37 -9.83
C ALA A 131 0.27 13.52 -9.44
N THR A 132 -0.53 13.99 -10.40
CA THR A 132 -1.54 15.04 -10.16
C THR A 132 -2.62 14.58 -9.17
N GLY A 133 -3.15 13.37 -9.35
CA GLY A 133 -4.18 12.81 -8.45
C GLY A 133 -3.68 12.54 -7.02
N LEU A 134 -2.37 12.47 -6.83
CA LEU A 134 -1.71 12.28 -5.54
C LEU A 134 -1.18 13.59 -4.94
N GLU A 135 -1.33 14.71 -5.66
CA GLU A 135 -0.77 16.01 -5.29
C GLU A 135 0.74 15.93 -5.04
N LEU A 136 1.45 15.26 -5.94
CA LEU A 136 2.91 15.10 -5.93
C LEU A 136 3.54 15.91 -7.06
N ASP A 137 4.57 16.68 -6.72
CA ASP A 137 5.41 17.40 -7.68
C ASP A 137 6.65 16.55 -8.00
N VAL A 138 6.50 15.64 -8.96
CA VAL A 138 7.56 14.70 -9.39
C VAL A 138 7.54 14.52 -10.90
N ASP A 139 8.71 14.20 -11.45
CA ASP A 139 8.83 13.80 -12.85
C ASP A 139 8.35 12.36 -13.09
N GLU A 140 8.15 12.00 -14.35
CA GLU A 140 7.62 10.69 -14.72
C GLU A 140 8.55 9.52 -14.34
N PRO A 141 9.89 9.61 -14.48
CA PRO A 141 10.81 8.60 -13.96
C PRO A 141 10.65 8.33 -12.46
N THR A 142 10.54 9.39 -11.65
CA THR A 142 10.36 9.25 -10.18
C THR A 142 9.01 8.62 -9.86
N MET A 143 7.94 9.05 -10.55
CA MET A 143 6.62 8.45 -10.37
C MET A 143 6.59 6.97 -10.77
N LEU A 144 7.28 6.60 -11.85
CA LEU A 144 7.41 5.20 -12.29
C LEU A 144 8.20 4.35 -11.27
N ALA A 145 9.27 4.91 -10.70
CA ALA A 145 10.04 4.24 -9.67
C ALA A 145 9.21 4.04 -8.39
N ALA A 146 8.45 5.06 -7.97
CA ALA A 146 7.57 5.00 -6.81
C ALA A 146 6.48 3.92 -6.97
N ILE A 147 5.77 3.87 -8.11
CA ILE A 147 4.72 2.85 -8.35
C ILE A 147 5.33 1.44 -8.43
N SER A 148 6.54 1.33 -8.97
CA SER A 148 7.26 0.06 -9.04
C SER A 148 7.64 -0.45 -7.65
N ALA A 149 8.18 0.43 -6.79
CA ALA A 149 8.53 0.09 -5.41
C ALA A 149 7.29 -0.31 -4.60
N PHE A 150 6.21 0.48 -4.70
CA PHE A 150 4.92 0.16 -4.09
C PHE A 150 4.42 -1.23 -4.51
N SER A 151 4.40 -1.50 -5.81
CA SER A 151 3.94 -2.79 -6.36
C SER A 151 4.76 -3.98 -5.84
N ARG A 152 6.08 -3.82 -5.70
CA ARG A 152 6.96 -4.89 -5.21
C ARG A 152 6.80 -5.12 -3.71
N ILE A 153 6.66 -4.05 -2.92
CA ILE A 153 6.45 -4.16 -1.47
C ILE A 153 5.10 -4.81 -1.17
N ILE A 154 4.02 -4.40 -1.84
CA ILE A 154 2.72 -5.07 -1.72
C ILE A 154 2.82 -6.52 -2.19
N GLY A 155 3.50 -6.77 -3.32
CA GLY A 155 3.69 -8.12 -3.87
C GLY A 155 4.37 -9.09 -2.91
N VAL A 156 5.47 -8.69 -2.26
CA VAL A 156 6.17 -9.57 -1.30
C VAL A 156 5.30 -9.86 -0.08
N ILE A 157 4.56 -8.88 0.44
CA ILE A 157 3.64 -9.08 1.58
C ILE A 157 2.50 -10.03 1.18
N THR A 158 1.93 -9.85 -0.02
CA THR A 158 0.89 -10.76 -0.53
C THR A 158 1.40 -12.19 -0.67
N LEU A 159 2.63 -12.39 -1.15
CA LEU A 159 3.25 -13.71 -1.25
C LEU A 159 3.50 -14.33 0.14
N GLU A 160 3.99 -13.53 1.08
CA GLU A 160 4.22 -13.93 2.47
C GLU A 160 2.91 -14.38 3.13
N LEU A 161 1.88 -13.52 3.16
CA LEU A 161 0.58 -13.82 3.76
C LEU A 161 -0.15 -14.96 3.04
N GLY A 162 0.12 -15.16 1.75
CA GLY A 162 -0.38 -16.29 0.97
C GLY A 162 0.30 -17.63 1.26
N GLY A 163 1.35 -17.66 2.10
CA GLY A 163 2.10 -18.87 2.43
C GLY A 163 3.03 -19.36 1.32
N HIS A 164 3.33 -18.52 0.32
CA HIS A 164 4.19 -18.90 -0.80
C HIS A 164 5.67 -19.07 -0.42
N PHE A 165 6.05 -18.67 0.80
CA PHE A 165 7.41 -18.81 1.33
C PHE A 165 7.61 -20.02 2.25
N VAL A 166 6.55 -20.78 2.56
CA VAL A 166 6.63 -21.97 3.41
C VAL A 166 7.66 -22.95 2.85
N GLY A 167 8.61 -23.37 3.70
CA GLY A 167 9.71 -24.27 3.33
C GLY A 167 10.88 -23.61 2.57
N THR A 168 10.87 -22.29 2.39
CA THR A 168 11.97 -21.54 1.76
C THR A 168 12.38 -20.32 2.59
N PHE A 169 11.69 -19.19 2.41
CA PHE A 169 11.98 -17.91 3.03
C PHE A 169 11.11 -17.68 4.28
N GLU A 170 10.83 -18.73 5.06
CA GLU A 170 10.07 -18.61 6.31
C GLU A 170 11.02 -18.85 7.50
N PRO A 171 11.14 -17.89 8.45
CA PRO A 171 10.50 -16.57 8.48
C PRO A 171 11.08 -15.58 7.45
N ALA A 172 10.22 -14.68 6.91
CA ALA A 172 10.56 -13.85 5.75
C ALA A 172 11.30 -12.55 6.06
N ASP A 173 11.69 -12.32 7.32
CA ASP A 173 12.27 -11.07 7.80
C ASP A 173 13.51 -10.64 7.04
N HIS A 174 14.45 -11.56 6.82
CA HIS A 174 15.68 -11.27 6.08
C HIS A 174 15.43 -11.00 4.59
N LEU A 175 14.48 -11.73 3.98
CA LEU A 175 14.09 -11.48 2.59
C LEU A 175 13.44 -10.11 2.45
N TYR A 176 12.49 -9.79 3.32
CA TYR A 176 11.79 -8.52 3.31
C TYR A 176 12.75 -7.35 3.50
N ALA A 177 13.64 -7.42 4.50
CA ALA A 177 14.67 -6.40 4.72
C ALA A 177 15.55 -6.21 3.47
N ALA A 178 16.03 -7.29 2.85
CA ALA A 178 16.85 -7.20 1.65
C ALA A 178 16.11 -6.56 0.46
N LEU A 179 14.81 -6.83 0.30
CA LEU A 179 13.99 -6.21 -0.74
C LEU A 179 13.73 -4.73 -0.47
N VAL A 180 13.46 -4.35 0.78
CA VAL A 180 13.33 -2.94 1.21
C VAL A 180 14.60 -2.15 0.87
N GLU A 181 15.79 -2.69 1.18
CA GLU A 181 17.07 -2.08 0.81
C GLU A 181 17.27 -1.97 -0.70
N ARG A 182 16.87 -3.00 -1.44
CA ARG A 182 16.98 -3.03 -2.90
C ARG A 182 16.12 -1.93 -3.52
N GLU A 183 14.87 -1.78 -3.07
CA GLU A 183 13.98 -0.74 -3.56
C GLU A 183 14.47 0.66 -3.16
N ALA A 184 15.03 0.84 -1.96
CA ALA A 184 15.64 2.10 -1.56
C ALA A 184 16.79 2.53 -2.50
N LYS A 185 17.59 1.59 -3.00
CA LYS A 185 18.63 1.87 -3.99
C LYS A 185 18.04 2.27 -5.34
N LEU A 186 16.99 1.58 -5.79
CA LEU A 186 16.31 1.88 -7.06
C LEU A 186 15.59 3.23 -7.04
N LEU A 187 15.08 3.63 -5.87
CA LEU A 187 14.48 4.94 -5.64
C LEU A 187 15.52 6.07 -5.50
N GLY A 188 16.82 5.77 -5.48
CA GLY A 188 17.87 6.79 -5.30
C GLY A 188 18.02 7.31 -3.86
N ILE A 189 17.24 6.81 -2.91
CA ILE A 189 17.22 7.32 -1.52
C ILE A 189 18.34 6.77 -0.64
N ALA A 190 19.01 5.69 -1.04
CA ALA A 190 20.04 5.01 -0.23
C ALA A 190 21.36 5.81 -0.03
N GLY A 191 21.64 6.82 -0.87
CA GLY A 191 22.89 7.61 -0.79
C GLY A 191 22.91 8.74 0.24
N HIS A 192 21.79 8.98 0.94
CA HIS A 192 21.58 10.14 1.81
C HIS A 192 21.98 9.92 3.28
N GLU A 193 22.84 8.94 3.59
CA GLU A 193 23.30 8.65 4.96
C GLU A 193 24.50 9.52 5.43
N ARG A 194 24.79 10.65 4.78
CA ARG A 194 25.91 11.54 5.14
C ARG A 194 25.53 12.62 6.16
#